data_AF-A0A7W5ZPE0-F1
#
_entry.id   AF-A0A7W5ZPE0-F1
#
_cell.length_a   1.000
_cell.length_b   1.000
_cell.length_c   1.000
_cell.angle_alpha   90.00
_cell.angle_beta   90.00
_cell.angle_gamma   90.00
#
_symmetry.space_group_name_H-M   'P 1'
#
loop_
_entity.id
_entity.type
_entity.pdbx_description
1 polymer ?
#
loop_
_entity_poly.entity_id
_entity_poly.type
_entity_poly.pdbx_seq_one_letter_code
_entity_poly.pdbx_strand_id
1 'polypeptide(L)'
;MLVLGVDDIIFYLLYTAFFTLVMYVWQNRKREEALEKQQREVEIQSLKAQLNPHFLFNSLNTIYSSALTEKDTPTAQLVQQLSGILRHSVEEIRHEKTSLEKELAFIEKYLALQRARLPQHPHVSINTSIHWDQEPADIAPLLLIPFIENAFQYGISLDAPSFVTIRLTIEDKKLHLRVENSLLTVQDPQKGAGTGLANAQKRLELLYPHQYTLAFGPEKSTFLVDLTLQL
;
A
#
# COMPACT_ATOMS: atom_id res chain seq x y z
N MET A 1 39.46 -32.17 50.82
CA MET A 1 40.03 -31.46 49.65
C MET A 1 39.80 -32.36 48.45
N LEU A 2 38.70 -32.17 47.72
CA LEU A 2 38.43 -32.95 46.50
C LEU A 2 39.43 -32.51 45.43
N VAL A 3 40.40 -33.37 45.13
CA VAL A 3 41.31 -33.17 44.00
C VAL A 3 40.52 -33.56 42.76
N LEU A 4 40.15 -32.56 41.95
CA LEU A 4 39.51 -32.80 40.66
C LEU A 4 40.43 -33.68 39.80
N GLY A 5 39.90 -34.76 39.27
CA GLY A 5 40.63 -35.61 38.33
C GLY A 5 40.86 -34.89 37.00
N VAL A 6 41.85 -35.34 36.22
CA VAL A 6 42.08 -34.83 34.86
C VAL A 6 40.80 -34.97 34.00
N ASP A 7 40.05 -36.05 34.21
CA ASP A 7 38.77 -36.30 33.52
C ASP A 7 37.69 -35.26 33.85
N ASP A 8 37.62 -34.81 35.12
CA ASP A 8 36.68 -33.77 35.53
C ASP A 8 37.00 -32.45 34.82
N ILE A 9 38.28 -32.09 34.75
CA ILE A 9 38.75 -30.87 34.07
C ILE A 9 38.39 -30.92 32.58
N ILE A 10 38.62 -32.06 31.92
CA ILE A 10 38.26 -32.26 30.51
C ILE A 10 36.75 -32.13 30.32
N PHE A 11 35.94 -32.72 31.21
CA PHE A 11 34.48 -32.62 31.15
C PHE A 11 34.01 -31.16 31.28
N TYR A 12 34.54 -30.38 32.24
CA TYR A 12 34.17 -28.97 32.38
C TYR A 12 34.59 -28.12 31.17
N LEU A 13 35.76 -28.40 30.57
CA LEU A 13 36.18 -27.72 29.35
C LEU A 13 35.26 -28.03 28.16
N LEU A 14 34.87 -29.29 27.98
CA LEU A 14 33.92 -29.68 26.93
C LEU A 14 32.53 -29.08 27.17
N TYR A 15 32.06 -29.09 28.41
CA TYR A 15 30.76 -28.50 28.77
C TYR A 15 30.74 -26.99 28.51
N THR A 16 31.78 -26.26 28.94
CA THR A 16 31.88 -24.81 28.71
C THR A 16 32.06 -24.47 27.23
N ALA A 17 32.84 -25.23 26.47
CA ALA A 17 32.97 -25.08 25.03
C ALA A 17 31.63 -25.34 24.30
N PHE A 18 30.90 -26.39 24.70
CA PHE A 18 29.59 -26.69 24.14
C PHE A 18 28.57 -25.59 24.46
N PHE A 19 28.50 -25.16 25.72
CA PHE A 19 27.58 -24.10 26.14
C PHE A 19 27.86 -22.76 25.44
N THR A 20 29.15 -22.39 25.32
CA THR A 20 29.54 -21.17 24.60
C THR A 20 29.23 -21.26 23.11
N LEU A 21 29.42 -22.42 22.47
CA LEU A 21 29.04 -22.65 21.08
C LEU A 21 27.53 -22.48 20.87
N VAL A 22 26.71 -23.09 21.73
CA VAL A 22 25.24 -22.98 21.66
C VAL A 22 24.80 -21.52 21.82
N MET A 23 25.36 -20.81 22.81
CA MET A 23 25.06 -19.39 23.03
C MET A 23 25.50 -18.52 21.84
N TYR A 24 26.67 -18.81 21.25
CA TYR A 24 27.17 -18.11 20.08
C TYR A 24 26.26 -18.29 18.86
N VAL A 25 25.83 -19.54 18.56
CA VAL A 25 24.90 -19.82 17.46
C VAL A 25 23.55 -19.12 17.69
N TRP A 26 23.04 -19.17 18.92
CA TRP A 26 21.77 -18.51 19.26
C TRP A 26 21.85 -16.99 19.11
N GLN A 27 22.95 -16.38 19.56
CA GLN A 27 23.15 -14.94 19.45
C GLN A 27 23.34 -14.50 17.98
N ASN A 28 24.05 -15.29 17.18
CA ASN A 28 24.19 -15.03 15.74
C ASN A 28 22.86 -15.13 15.02
N ARG A 29 22.04 -16.15 15.29
CA ARG A 29 20.69 -16.27 14.73
C ARG A 29 19.82 -15.06 15.04
N LYS A 30 19.79 -14.63 16.31
CA LYS A 30 19.06 -13.41 16.69
C LYS A 30 19.56 -12.16 15.99
N ARG A 31 20.88 -12.05 15.78
CA ARG A 31 21.48 -10.92 15.07
C ARG A 31 21.11 -10.94 13.59
N GLU A 32 21.10 -12.12 12.97
CA GLU A 32 20.67 -12.32 11.58
C GLU A 32 19.20 -11.96 11.39
N GLU A 33 18.30 -12.47 12.25
CA GLU A 33 16.88 -12.11 12.27
C GLU A 33 16.66 -10.60 12.45
N ALA A 34 17.43 -9.97 13.35
CA ALA A 34 17.36 -8.53 13.57
C ALA A 34 17.84 -7.72 12.36
N LEU A 35 18.90 -8.18 11.68
CA LEU A 35 19.41 -7.55 10.46
C LEU A 35 18.41 -7.70 9.31
N GLU A 36 17.79 -8.87 9.12
CA GLU A 36 16.74 -9.07 8.13
C GLU A 36 15.53 -8.17 8.39
N LYS A 37 15.13 -8.03 9.67
CA LYS A 37 14.04 -7.13 10.03
C LYS A 37 14.41 -5.68 9.71
N GLN A 38 15.62 -5.24 10.06
CA GLN A 38 16.10 -3.89 9.77
C GLN A 38 16.19 -3.63 8.27
N GLN A 39 16.64 -4.60 7.48
CA GLN A 39 16.67 -4.49 6.01
C GLN A 39 15.28 -4.32 5.43
N ARG A 40 14.30 -5.12 5.89
CA ARG A 40 12.90 -4.96 5.48
C ARG A 40 12.34 -3.59 5.83
N GLU A 41 12.61 -3.10 7.05
CA GLU A 41 12.20 -1.76 7.47
C GLU A 41 12.81 -0.68 6.56
N VAL A 42 14.11 -0.74 6.26
CA VAL A 42 14.79 0.21 5.37
C VAL A 42 14.21 0.16 3.96
N GLU A 43 13.92 -1.03 3.44
CA GLU A 43 13.32 -1.20 2.11
C GLU A 43 11.91 -0.62 2.06
N ILE A 44 11.09 -0.86 3.09
CA ILE A 44 9.76 -0.25 3.23
C ILE A 44 9.88 1.28 3.27
N GLN A 45 10.83 1.82 4.05
CA GLN A 45 11.05 3.27 4.12
C GLN A 45 11.50 3.86 2.78
N SER A 46 12.32 3.14 2.02
CA SER A 46 12.73 3.56 0.67
C SER A 46 11.55 3.60 -0.29
N LEU A 47 10.70 2.57 -0.28
CA LEU A 47 9.47 2.53 -1.10
C LEU A 47 8.51 3.66 -0.72
N LYS A 48 8.39 3.96 0.58
CA LYS A 48 7.63 5.09 1.11
C LYS A 48 8.18 6.44 0.65
N ALA A 49 9.51 6.61 0.62
CA ALA A 49 10.18 7.86 0.28
C ALA A 49 10.14 8.21 -1.23
N GLN A 50 9.85 7.24 -2.11
CA GLN A 50 9.66 7.52 -3.54
C GLN A 50 8.46 8.45 -3.82
N LEU A 51 7.56 8.61 -2.85
CA LEU A 51 6.55 9.67 -2.83
C LEU A 51 7.22 10.95 -2.31
N ASN A 52 7.84 11.79 -3.16
CA ASN A 52 8.48 13.05 -2.72
C ASN A 52 7.41 14.05 -2.23
N PRO A 53 7.19 14.17 -0.92
CA PRO A 53 5.98 14.80 -0.43
C PRO A 53 6.10 16.32 -0.43
N HIS A 54 7.29 16.84 -0.12
CA HIS A 54 7.54 18.27 -0.04
C HIS A 54 7.41 18.95 -1.41
N PHE A 55 7.87 18.30 -2.49
CA PHE A 55 7.70 18.83 -3.84
C PHE A 55 6.22 18.84 -4.27
N LEU A 56 5.49 17.74 -4.03
CA LEU A 56 4.07 17.64 -4.38
C LEU A 56 3.20 18.65 -3.62
N PHE A 57 3.46 18.88 -2.32
CA PHE A 57 2.77 19.92 -1.56
C PHE A 57 3.02 21.32 -2.10
N ASN A 58 4.28 21.64 -2.44
CA ASN A 58 4.63 22.97 -2.93
C ASN A 58 3.99 23.24 -4.29
N SER A 59 4.03 22.28 -5.21
CA SER A 59 3.40 22.41 -6.52
C SER A 59 1.88 22.63 -6.42
N LEU A 60 1.21 21.98 -5.47
CA LEU A 60 -0.23 22.10 -5.31
C LEU A 60 -0.67 23.35 -4.57
N ASN A 61 0.06 23.77 -3.54
CA ASN A 61 -0.21 25.06 -2.92
C ASN A 61 -0.06 26.20 -3.93
N THR A 62 0.91 26.11 -4.86
CA THR A 62 1.04 27.06 -5.97
C THR A 62 -0.18 27.02 -6.91
N ILE A 63 -0.68 25.84 -7.28
CA ILE A 63 -1.89 25.70 -8.12
C ILE A 63 -3.15 26.21 -7.39
N TYR A 64 -3.29 25.95 -6.10
CA TYR A 64 -4.39 26.43 -5.25
C TYR A 64 -4.43 27.96 -5.21
N SER A 65 -3.28 28.58 -4.91
CA SER A 65 -3.15 30.03 -4.88
C SER A 65 -3.41 30.66 -6.25
N SER A 66 -2.98 30.02 -7.35
CA SER A 66 -3.26 30.49 -8.71
C SER A 66 -4.75 30.43 -9.03
N ALA A 67 -5.44 29.34 -8.69
CA ALA A 67 -6.87 29.17 -8.94
C ALA A 67 -7.73 30.17 -8.15
N LEU A 68 -7.38 30.43 -6.88
CA LEU A 68 -8.01 31.47 -6.07
C LEU A 68 -7.82 32.88 -6.67
N THR A 69 -6.64 33.16 -7.21
CA THR A 69 -6.32 34.47 -7.81
C THR A 69 -7.14 34.71 -9.08
N GLU A 70 -7.42 33.66 -9.85
CA GLU A 70 -8.28 33.68 -11.06
C GLU A 70 -9.79 33.63 -10.74
N LYS A 71 -10.19 33.60 -9.46
CA LYS A 71 -11.60 33.40 -8.99
C LYS A 71 -12.24 32.10 -9.48
N ASP A 72 -11.44 31.09 -9.80
CA ASP A 72 -11.90 29.76 -10.16
C ASP A 72 -12.14 28.93 -8.89
N THR A 73 -13.26 29.21 -8.24
CA THR A 73 -13.69 28.58 -6.98
C THR A 73 -13.74 27.04 -7.06
N PRO A 74 -14.25 26.42 -8.15
CA PRO A 74 -14.20 24.97 -8.34
C PRO A 74 -12.78 24.41 -8.35
N THR A 75 -11.85 25.03 -9.09
CA THR A 75 -10.45 24.58 -9.15
C THR A 75 -9.76 24.75 -7.80
N ALA A 76 -10.01 25.84 -7.08
CA ALA A 76 -9.48 26.03 -5.73
C ALA A 76 -9.95 24.93 -4.74
N GLN A 77 -11.24 24.55 -4.79
CA GLN A 77 -11.78 23.48 -3.93
C GLN A 77 -11.16 22.11 -4.24
N LEU A 78 -10.96 21.77 -5.52
CA LEU A 78 -10.30 20.53 -5.93
C LEU A 78 -8.85 20.47 -5.44
N VAL A 79 -8.11 21.58 -5.51
CA VAL A 79 -6.72 21.61 -5.03
C VAL A 79 -6.66 21.54 -3.50
N GLN A 80 -7.60 22.15 -2.78
CA GLN A 80 -7.70 22.02 -1.32
C GLN A 80 -7.94 20.56 -0.90
N GLN A 81 -8.85 19.85 -1.57
CA GLN A 81 -9.11 18.44 -1.31
C GLN A 81 -7.88 17.57 -1.60
N LEU A 82 -7.16 17.85 -2.69
CA LEU A 82 -5.93 17.15 -3.05
C LEU A 82 -4.80 17.39 -2.04
N SER A 83 -4.64 18.63 -1.55
CA SER A 83 -3.70 18.96 -0.47
C SER A 83 -4.01 18.21 0.83
N GLY A 84 -5.30 18.00 1.14
CA GLY A 84 -5.74 17.19 2.28
C GLY A 84 -5.39 15.70 2.12
N ILE A 85 -5.62 15.14 0.92
CA ILE A 85 -5.28 13.74 0.58
C ILE A 85 -3.78 13.51 0.72
N LEU A 86 -2.95 14.42 0.20
CA LEU A 86 -1.50 14.30 0.31
C LEU A 86 -1.01 14.45 1.74
N ARG A 87 -1.57 15.38 2.53
CA ARG A 87 -1.17 15.57 3.94
C ARG A 87 -1.39 14.28 4.72
N HIS A 88 -2.59 13.73 4.59
CA HIS A 88 -2.92 12.46 5.21
C HIS A 88 -2.02 11.33 4.71
N SER A 89 -1.74 11.27 3.40
CA SER A 89 -0.86 10.25 2.84
C SER A 89 0.54 10.31 3.48
N VAL A 90 1.08 11.51 3.68
CA VAL A 90 2.45 11.72 4.21
C VAL A 90 2.54 11.47 5.72
N GLU A 91 1.48 11.77 6.46
CA GLU A 91 1.37 11.44 7.88
C GLU A 91 1.26 9.93 8.07
N GLU A 92 0.35 9.27 7.35
CA GLU A 92 0.09 7.84 7.47
C GLU A 92 1.28 6.97 7.00
N ILE A 93 2.05 7.43 6.02
CA ILE A 93 3.29 6.77 5.58
C ILE A 93 4.29 6.56 6.73
N ARG A 94 4.25 7.37 7.79
CA ARG A 94 5.17 7.21 8.94
C ARG A 94 4.78 6.06 9.86
N HIS A 95 3.55 5.56 9.77
CA HIS A 95 3.06 4.48 10.61
C HIS A 95 3.28 3.10 9.97
N GLU A 96 3.44 2.07 10.81
CA GLU A 96 3.49 0.67 10.36
C GLU A 96 2.08 0.14 10.03
N LYS A 97 1.08 0.55 10.80
CA LYS A 97 -0.33 0.18 10.66
C LYS A 97 -1.25 1.38 10.89
N THR A 98 -2.43 1.36 10.29
CA THR A 98 -3.55 2.28 10.52
C THR A 98 -4.84 1.49 10.70
N SER A 99 -5.86 2.07 11.34
CA SER A 99 -7.12 1.35 11.49
C SER A 99 -7.82 1.19 10.13
N LEU A 100 -8.51 0.08 9.93
CA LEU A 100 -9.28 -0.17 8.72
C LEU A 100 -10.29 0.96 8.46
N GLU A 101 -10.95 1.46 9.51
CA GLU A 101 -11.86 2.60 9.46
C GLU A 101 -11.21 3.84 8.81
N LYS A 102 -9.96 4.16 9.19
CA LYS A 102 -9.22 5.29 8.61
C LYS A 102 -8.88 5.07 7.14
N GLU A 103 -8.43 3.86 6.79
CA GLU A 103 -8.15 3.50 5.39
C GLU A 103 -9.41 3.62 4.52
N LEU A 104 -10.55 3.10 4.99
CA LEU A 104 -11.83 3.20 4.29
C LEU A 104 -12.29 4.65 4.14
N ALA A 105 -12.20 5.45 5.20
CA ALA A 105 -12.54 6.88 5.17
C ALA A 105 -11.63 7.65 4.19
N PHE A 106 -10.37 7.25 4.04
CA PHE A 106 -9.47 7.81 3.05
C PHE A 106 -9.85 7.43 1.62
N ILE A 107 -10.20 6.15 1.38
CA ILE A 107 -10.67 5.66 0.09
C ILE A 107 -11.94 6.41 -0.34
N GLU A 108 -12.90 6.61 0.55
CA GLU A 108 -14.12 7.37 0.23
C GLU A 108 -13.82 8.81 -0.20
N LYS A 109 -12.93 9.50 0.52
CA LYS A 109 -12.48 10.86 0.17
C LYS A 109 -11.80 10.88 -1.20
N TYR A 110 -10.93 9.90 -1.48
CA TYR A 110 -10.27 9.76 -2.76
C TYR A 110 -11.27 9.55 -3.91
N LEU A 111 -12.26 8.66 -3.72
CA LEU A 111 -13.30 8.39 -4.71
C LEU A 111 -14.18 9.60 -4.96
N ALA A 112 -14.52 10.37 -3.92
CA ALA A 112 -15.25 11.62 -4.07
C ALA A 112 -14.48 12.65 -4.91
N LEU A 113 -13.16 12.77 -4.69
CA LEU A 113 -12.28 13.62 -5.50
C LEU A 113 -12.27 13.19 -6.97
N GLN A 114 -12.07 11.90 -7.25
CA GLN A 114 -12.03 11.40 -8.64
C GLN A 114 -13.36 11.63 -9.36
N ARG A 115 -14.50 11.45 -8.66
CA ARG A 115 -15.83 11.77 -9.21
C ARG A 115 -16.00 13.25 -9.51
N ALA A 116 -15.50 14.13 -8.65
CA ALA A 116 -15.62 15.58 -8.85
C ALA A 116 -14.74 16.07 -10.02
N ARG A 117 -13.59 15.43 -10.27
CA ARG A 117 -12.69 15.75 -11.39
C ARG A 117 -13.30 15.41 -12.74
N LEU A 118 -14.11 14.35 -12.79
CA LEU A 118 -14.72 13.91 -14.03
C LEU A 118 -16.00 14.72 -14.25
N PRO A 119 -16.15 15.43 -15.38
CA PRO A 119 -17.44 15.99 -15.75
C PRO A 119 -18.47 14.86 -15.72
N GLN A 120 -19.77 15.17 -15.60
CA GLN A 120 -20.83 14.19 -15.91
C GLN A 120 -20.78 13.87 -17.40
N HIS A 121 -19.75 13.15 -17.82
CA HIS A 121 -19.53 12.74 -19.17
C HIS A 121 -20.49 11.57 -19.39
N PRO A 122 -21.39 11.64 -20.37
CA PRO A 122 -22.41 10.59 -20.59
C PRO A 122 -21.81 9.22 -20.92
N HIS A 123 -20.49 9.14 -21.13
CA HIS A 123 -19.76 7.96 -21.55
C HIS A 123 -18.86 7.37 -20.46
N VAL A 124 -18.79 7.96 -19.26
CA VAL A 124 -17.96 7.46 -18.14
C VAL A 124 -18.86 6.92 -17.02
N SER A 125 -18.71 5.65 -16.67
CA SER A 125 -19.45 5.01 -15.56
C SER A 125 -18.52 4.64 -14.41
N ILE A 126 -18.83 5.11 -13.20
CA ILE A 126 -18.07 4.77 -11.98
C ILE A 126 -19.00 4.13 -10.97
N ASN A 127 -18.78 2.85 -10.70
CA ASN A 127 -19.54 2.07 -9.73
C ASN A 127 -18.65 1.68 -8.56
N THR A 128 -19.08 1.98 -7.33
CA THR A 128 -18.34 1.62 -6.12
C THR A 128 -19.27 0.95 -5.14
N SER A 129 -18.84 -0.18 -4.59
CA SER A 129 -19.53 -0.87 -3.50
C SER A 129 -18.51 -1.20 -2.42
N ILE A 130 -18.73 -0.68 -1.22
CA ILE A 130 -17.91 -0.96 -0.04
C ILE A 130 -18.82 -1.60 0.99
N HIS A 131 -18.48 -2.80 1.44
CA HIS A 131 -19.15 -3.51 2.51
C HIS A 131 -18.13 -3.82 3.61
N TRP A 132 -18.46 -3.47 4.84
CA TRP A 132 -17.65 -3.74 6.02
C TRP A 132 -18.57 -4.08 7.19
N ASP A 133 -18.31 -5.23 7.81
CA ASP A 133 -19.00 -5.77 8.99
C ASP A 133 -18.83 -4.91 10.27
N GLN A 134 -18.07 -3.81 10.21
CA GLN A 134 -17.73 -2.92 11.32
C GLN A 134 -16.81 -3.55 12.38
N GLU A 135 -16.24 -4.73 12.10
CA GLU A 135 -15.27 -5.33 13.02
C GLU A 135 -13.94 -4.57 13.00
N PRO A 136 -13.35 -4.28 14.17
CA PRO A 136 -12.05 -3.61 14.25
C PRO A 136 -10.93 -4.45 13.64
N ALA A 137 -10.15 -3.84 12.76
CA ALA A 137 -8.97 -4.42 12.16
C ALA A 137 -7.93 -3.33 11.84
N ASP A 138 -6.67 -3.72 11.72
CA ASP A 138 -5.59 -2.84 11.30
C ASP A 138 -5.07 -3.25 9.91
N ILE A 139 -4.68 -2.26 9.12
CA ILE A 139 -4.14 -2.44 7.78
C ILE A 139 -2.89 -1.58 7.59
N ALA A 140 -2.01 -1.98 6.67
CA ALA A 140 -0.93 -1.12 6.24
C ALA A 140 -1.53 0.14 5.59
N PRO A 141 -1.07 1.34 5.96
CA PRO A 141 -1.65 2.58 5.47
C PRO A 141 -1.50 2.72 3.96
N LEU A 142 -2.55 3.20 3.29
CA LEU A 142 -2.58 3.45 1.84
C LEU A 142 -2.25 2.21 1.00
N LEU A 143 -2.60 1.03 1.49
CA LEU A 143 -2.28 -0.23 0.81
C LEU A 143 -3.17 -0.43 -0.42
N LEU A 144 -4.43 -0.02 -0.33
CA LEU A 144 -5.44 -0.29 -1.36
C LEU A 144 -5.44 0.77 -2.48
N ILE A 145 -4.94 1.96 -2.17
CA ILE A 145 -4.97 3.13 -3.04
C ILE A 145 -4.28 2.92 -4.38
N PRO A 146 -3.08 2.30 -4.48
CA PRO A 146 -2.43 2.09 -5.79
C PRO A 146 -3.28 1.27 -6.76
N PHE A 147 -4.06 0.31 -6.27
CA PHE A 147 -4.94 -0.51 -7.11
C PHE A 147 -6.13 0.29 -7.62
N ILE A 148 -6.70 1.13 -6.76
CA ILE A 148 -7.81 2.03 -7.10
C ILE A 148 -7.33 3.11 -8.08
N GLU A 149 -6.19 3.74 -7.81
CA GLU A 149 -5.57 4.78 -8.62
C GLU A 149 -5.26 4.29 -10.03
N ASN A 150 -4.70 3.07 -10.15
CA ASN A 150 -4.44 2.44 -11.45
C ASN A 150 -5.69 2.40 -12.35
N ALA A 151 -6.85 2.07 -11.77
CA ALA A 151 -8.10 2.01 -12.53
C ALA A 151 -8.57 3.37 -13.04
N PHE A 152 -8.41 4.44 -12.25
CA PHE A 152 -8.73 5.80 -12.72
C PHE A 152 -7.70 6.34 -13.72
N GLN A 153 -6.42 5.98 -13.56
CA GLN A 153 -5.35 6.46 -14.42
C GLN A 153 -5.44 5.89 -15.84
N TYR A 154 -5.71 4.58 -15.97
CA TYR A 154 -5.69 3.88 -17.26
C TYR A 154 -7.07 3.48 -17.77
N GLY A 155 -8.09 3.53 -16.91
CA GLY A 155 -9.42 3.04 -17.22
C GLY A 155 -10.41 4.06 -17.72
N ILE A 156 -10.03 5.34 -17.76
CA ILE A 156 -10.93 6.44 -18.12
C ILE A 156 -10.47 7.10 -19.41
N SER A 157 -11.41 7.21 -20.36
CA SER A 157 -11.27 7.99 -21.58
C SER A 157 -12.39 9.03 -21.66
N LEU A 158 -12.05 10.24 -22.09
CA LEU A 158 -13.05 11.30 -22.36
C LEU A 158 -13.63 11.17 -23.78
N ASP A 159 -12.92 10.46 -24.67
CA ASP A 159 -13.27 10.34 -26.09
C ASP A 159 -14.05 9.04 -26.41
N ALA A 160 -14.07 8.08 -25.48
CA ALA A 160 -14.72 6.78 -25.66
C ALA A 160 -15.47 6.32 -24.40
N PRO A 161 -16.51 5.47 -24.54
CA PRO A 161 -17.16 4.81 -23.43
C PRO A 161 -16.15 4.07 -22.55
N SER A 162 -16.15 4.40 -21.26
CA SER A 162 -15.21 3.83 -20.30
C SER A 162 -15.84 3.67 -18.93
N PHE A 163 -15.30 2.75 -18.14
CA PHE A 163 -15.82 2.47 -16.81
C PHE A 163 -14.73 2.10 -15.81
N VAL A 164 -15.07 2.34 -14.54
CA VAL A 164 -14.34 1.85 -13.36
C VAL A 164 -15.36 1.25 -12.39
N THR A 165 -15.14 0.00 -11.99
CA THR A 165 -15.92 -0.71 -10.98
C THR A 165 -15.01 -1.11 -9.83
N ILE A 166 -15.37 -0.70 -8.62
CA ILE A 166 -14.64 -1.03 -7.39
C ILE A 166 -15.59 -1.74 -6.45
N ARG A 167 -15.20 -2.94 -6.01
CA ARG A 167 -15.91 -3.71 -4.98
C ARG A 167 -14.92 -4.04 -3.87
N LEU A 168 -15.25 -3.61 -2.67
CA LEU A 168 -14.47 -3.86 -1.48
C LEU A 168 -15.38 -4.50 -0.44
N THR A 169 -15.06 -5.71 -0.02
CA THR A 169 -15.81 -6.45 1.00
C THR A 169 -14.85 -6.80 2.13
N ILE A 170 -15.23 -6.49 3.37
CA ILE A 170 -14.52 -6.90 4.57
C ILE A 170 -15.50 -7.62 5.50
N GLU A 171 -15.26 -8.91 5.70
CA GLU A 171 -16.02 -9.80 6.57
C GLU A 171 -15.05 -10.74 7.27
N ASP A 172 -15.23 -10.99 8.57
CA ASP A 172 -14.44 -11.96 9.35
C ASP A 172 -12.91 -11.74 9.24
N LYS A 173 -12.47 -10.47 9.30
CA LYS A 173 -11.07 -10.04 9.10
C LYS A 173 -10.47 -10.45 7.75
N LYS A 174 -11.31 -10.76 6.78
CA LYS A 174 -10.89 -11.05 5.41
C LYS A 174 -11.33 -9.90 4.52
N LEU A 175 -10.35 -9.26 3.91
CA LEU A 175 -10.55 -8.20 2.94
C LEU A 175 -10.50 -8.77 1.53
N HIS A 176 -11.48 -8.44 0.72
CA HIS A 176 -11.52 -8.74 -0.71
C HIS A 176 -11.75 -7.47 -1.51
N LEU A 177 -10.74 -7.04 -2.25
CA LEU A 177 -10.78 -5.90 -3.15
C LEU A 177 -10.77 -6.40 -4.60
N ARG A 178 -11.80 -6.05 -5.36
CA ARG A 178 -11.88 -6.25 -6.80
C ARG A 178 -12.03 -4.92 -7.50
N VAL A 179 -11.07 -4.57 -8.35
CA VAL A 179 -11.08 -3.35 -9.16
C VAL A 179 -11.04 -3.74 -10.63
N GLU A 180 -12.01 -3.26 -11.40
CA GLU A 180 -12.13 -3.55 -12.82
C GLU A 180 -12.30 -2.26 -13.60
N ASN A 181 -11.55 -2.09 -14.68
CA ASN A 181 -11.66 -0.92 -15.54
C ASN A 181 -11.57 -1.26 -17.02
N SER A 182 -12.02 -0.36 -17.88
CA SER A 182 -11.87 -0.49 -19.33
C SER A 182 -10.39 -0.54 -19.72
N LEU A 183 -10.02 -1.46 -20.62
CA LEU A 183 -8.68 -1.51 -21.19
C LEU A 183 -8.66 -0.66 -22.47
N LEU A 184 -8.08 0.54 -22.38
CA LEU A 184 -8.02 1.47 -23.52
C LEU A 184 -6.88 1.05 -24.46
N THR A 185 -7.20 0.83 -25.73
CA THR A 185 -6.34 0.21 -26.77
C THR A 185 -5.06 1.00 -27.13
N VAL A 186 -4.77 2.11 -26.44
CA VAL A 186 -3.77 3.11 -26.88
C VAL A 186 -2.45 3.06 -26.10
N GLN A 187 -2.32 2.22 -25.08
CA GLN A 187 -1.03 2.07 -24.39
C GLN A 187 -0.58 0.63 -24.35
N ASP A 188 0.67 0.41 -24.75
CA ASP A 188 1.40 -0.83 -24.58
C ASP A 188 1.12 -1.40 -23.17
N PRO A 189 0.49 -2.58 -23.05
CA PRO A 189 0.12 -3.16 -21.75
C PRO A 189 1.34 -3.36 -20.84
N GLN A 190 2.56 -3.38 -21.39
CA GLN A 190 3.80 -3.43 -20.60
C GLN A 190 4.28 -2.07 -20.07
N LYS A 191 3.78 -0.93 -20.57
CA LYS A 191 4.11 0.41 -20.05
C LYS A 191 3.07 0.97 -19.08
N GLY A 192 1.85 0.43 -19.08
CA GLY A 192 0.74 0.89 -18.25
C GLY A 192 0.59 0.22 -16.88
N ALA A 193 1.17 -0.97 -16.67
CA ALA A 193 1.27 -1.57 -15.34
C ALA A 193 2.37 -0.82 -14.54
N GLY A 194 2.02 0.37 -14.06
CA GLY A 194 2.96 1.31 -13.47
C GLY A 194 3.72 0.74 -12.27
N THR A 195 4.84 1.39 -11.96
CA THR A 195 5.63 1.18 -10.74
C THR A 195 4.77 1.09 -9.47
N GLY A 196 3.60 1.74 -9.44
CA GLY A 196 2.63 1.69 -8.34
C GLY A 196 2.09 0.29 -8.00
N LEU A 197 1.66 -0.51 -8.99
CA LEU A 197 1.14 -1.87 -8.73
C LEU A 197 2.25 -2.81 -8.26
N ALA A 198 3.42 -2.74 -8.91
CA ALA A 198 4.60 -3.52 -8.51
C ALA A 198 5.06 -3.15 -7.09
N ASN A 199 5.05 -1.85 -6.75
CA ASN A 199 5.37 -1.37 -5.41
C ASN A 199 4.33 -1.83 -4.38
N ALA A 200 3.04 -1.83 -4.71
CA ALA A 200 1.98 -2.33 -3.83
C ALA A 200 2.11 -3.84 -3.58
N GLN A 201 2.38 -4.63 -4.62
CA GLN A 201 2.67 -6.05 -4.51
C GLN A 201 3.88 -6.31 -3.60
N LYS A 202 4.97 -5.57 -3.80
CA LYS A 202 6.17 -5.70 -2.96
C LYS A 202 5.89 -5.33 -1.49
N ARG A 203 5.06 -4.31 -1.25
CA ARG A 203 4.60 -3.96 0.11
C ARG A 203 3.76 -5.08 0.74
N LEU A 204 2.86 -5.72 -0.02
CA LEU A 204 2.09 -6.88 0.44
C LEU A 204 3.01 -8.05 0.83
N GLU A 205 4.01 -8.35 0.01
CA GLU A 205 4.99 -9.41 0.29
C GLU A 205 5.77 -9.16 1.59
N LEU A 206 6.19 -7.91 1.82
CA LEU A 206 6.98 -7.54 3.00
C LEU A 206 6.13 -7.48 4.29
N LEU A 207 4.88 -7.02 4.21
CA LEU A 207 4.03 -6.73 5.38
C LEU A 207 3.04 -7.86 5.71
N TYR A 208 2.64 -8.66 4.72
CA TYR A 208 1.62 -9.72 4.85
C TYR A 208 2.10 -11.05 4.26
N PRO A 209 3.29 -11.56 4.62
CA PRO A 209 3.81 -12.79 4.04
C PRO A 209 2.83 -13.94 4.25
N HIS A 210 2.47 -14.62 3.15
CA HIS A 210 1.52 -15.74 3.12
C HIS A 210 0.08 -15.42 3.58
N GLN A 211 -0.27 -14.15 3.72
CA GLN A 211 -1.59 -13.69 4.17
C GLN A 211 -2.41 -13.01 3.06
N TYR A 212 -1.92 -13.03 1.82
CA TYR A 212 -2.61 -12.45 0.68
C TYR A 212 -2.53 -13.30 -0.58
N THR A 213 -3.49 -13.08 -1.47
CA THR A 213 -3.44 -13.49 -2.87
C THR A 213 -3.75 -12.29 -3.73
N LEU A 214 -2.91 -12.01 -4.72
CA LEU A 214 -3.08 -10.89 -5.65
C LEU A 214 -2.97 -11.41 -7.08
N ALA A 215 -3.95 -11.07 -7.91
CA ALA A 215 -3.90 -11.24 -9.35
C ALA A 215 -4.26 -9.92 -10.02
N PHE A 216 -3.49 -9.51 -11.02
CA PHE A 216 -3.88 -8.39 -11.87
C PHE A 216 -3.43 -8.60 -13.30
N GLY A 217 -4.17 -8.03 -14.25
CA GLY A 217 -3.84 -8.10 -15.66
C GLY A 217 -5.03 -7.83 -16.58
N PRO A 218 -4.79 -7.85 -17.91
CA PRO A 218 -5.86 -7.70 -18.89
C PRO A 218 -6.75 -8.95 -18.93
N GLU A 219 -8.07 -8.75 -18.92
CA GLU A 219 -9.08 -9.77 -19.15
C GLU A 219 -10.03 -9.31 -20.27
N LYS A 220 -9.88 -9.86 -21.48
CA LYS A 220 -10.63 -9.46 -22.68
C LYS A 220 -10.47 -7.96 -23.00
N SER A 221 -11.48 -7.15 -22.67
CA SER A 221 -11.53 -5.69 -22.90
C SER A 221 -11.44 -4.89 -21.59
N THR A 222 -11.08 -5.55 -20.50
CA THR A 222 -10.97 -4.94 -19.17
C THR A 222 -9.59 -5.21 -18.58
N PHE A 223 -9.21 -4.42 -17.60
CA PHE A 223 -8.08 -4.71 -16.72
C PHE A 223 -8.65 -5.01 -15.34
N LEU A 224 -8.26 -6.13 -14.75
CA LEU A 224 -8.73 -6.59 -13.46
C LEU A 224 -7.59 -6.55 -12.45
N VAL A 225 -7.91 -6.12 -11.24
CA VAL A 225 -7.14 -6.36 -10.01
C VAL A 225 -8.05 -7.10 -9.04
N ASP A 226 -7.58 -8.22 -8.52
CA ASP A 226 -8.29 -9.06 -7.55
C ASP A 226 -7.33 -9.38 -6.40
N LEU A 227 -7.63 -8.84 -5.21
CA LEU A 227 -6.84 -8.95 -4.00
C LEU A 227 -7.69 -9.56 -2.90
N THR A 228 -7.22 -10.65 -2.32
CA THR A 228 -7.68 -11.15 -1.02
C THR A 228 -6.57 -10.98 0.00
N LEU A 229 -6.91 -10.47 1.18
CA LEU A 229 -5.98 -10.21 2.27
C LEU A 229 -6.60 -10.64 3.61
N GLN A 230 -5.83 -11.33 4.43
CA GLN A 230 -6.16 -11.58 5.83
C GLN A 230 -5.63 -10.42 6.69
N LEU A 231 -6.52 -9.77 7.46
CA LEU A 231 -6.24 -8.64 8.34
C LEU A 231 -5.86 -9.06 9.77
#